data_AF-A0A934VSE0-F1
#
_entry.id   AF-A0A934VSE0-F1
#
_cell.length_a   1.000
_cell.length_b   1.000
_cell.length_c   1.000
_cell.angle_alpha   90.00
_cell.angle_beta   90.00
_cell.angle_gamma   90.00
#
_symmetry.space_group_name_H-M   'P 1'
#
loop_
_entity.id
_entity.type
_entity.pdbx_description
1 polymer ?
#
loop_
_entity_poly.entity_id
_entity_poly.type
_entity_poly.pdbx_seq_one_letter_code
_entity_poly.pdbx_strand_id
1 'polypeptide(L)'
;MKPGSKVYLGINKRLFAGVMTIAIAAAALVFTRVTQPSKHATPDKEVVIQKTARPRNPHESSQTFTVVKAKGKKNDSKLTPELAKSRLAKFSSKEPNLLKRSEFASHLIQELCQNGFSEEAFQLLDPNHGTMRSNQIEALFTFADLPNDQLIRRIDEISVYKEDKVGALRGYIGRLKLNNLVESVSDPQFQAALSRGPSLSPAILSDNLAVALRSMFAASKVAGAATDPQLLKASKELVNQGYLQPSDFVKVASEGPPGNEFERWEEIQEVIPPGTLISGSTASSLNPGQSLVSRMVMSDGPRALSNLLSVGDYKAVDHAIMQWTYSDPSGATNWYQGNSGQLTPTQNNVVSSAFASTALKSYEFEVARAWAERVQDPKSKEDLLMKISEKEAKELAARAERGKKIMQEKANQ
;
A
#
# COMPACT_ATOMS: atom_id res chain seq x y z
N MET A 1 -61.38 38.40 -9.67
CA MET A 1 -60.69 37.09 -9.77
C MET A 1 -60.02 37.01 -11.13
N LYS A 2 -58.69 36.95 -11.18
CA LYS A 2 -57.90 36.84 -12.43
C LYS A 2 -57.50 35.38 -12.65
N PRO A 3 -57.57 34.83 -13.88
CA PRO A 3 -57.08 33.50 -14.15
C PRO A 3 -55.55 33.52 -14.32
N GLY A 4 -54.89 32.59 -13.64
CA GLY A 4 -53.44 32.44 -13.58
C GLY A 4 -52.84 31.80 -14.83
N SER A 5 -51.72 32.37 -15.26
CA SER A 5 -50.87 31.93 -16.35
C SER A 5 -50.11 30.65 -15.98
N LYS A 6 -50.23 29.61 -16.81
CA LYS A 6 -49.36 28.43 -16.79
C LYS A 6 -48.09 28.74 -17.59
N VAL A 7 -46.93 28.72 -16.93
CA VAL A 7 -45.62 28.77 -17.58
C VAL A 7 -45.16 27.34 -17.85
N TYR A 8 -45.03 26.99 -19.12
CA TYR A 8 -44.40 25.75 -19.58
C TYR A 8 -42.87 25.93 -19.58
N LEU A 9 -42.16 25.17 -18.74
CA LEU A 9 -40.70 25.02 -18.81
C LEU A 9 -40.38 23.86 -19.76
N GLY A 10 -40.06 24.19 -21.01
CA GLY A 10 -39.51 23.26 -21.98
C GLY A 10 -38.05 22.96 -21.65
N ILE A 11 -37.77 21.76 -21.14
CA ILE A 11 -36.40 21.26 -20.93
C ILE A 11 -35.90 20.67 -22.25
N ASN A 12 -34.85 21.29 -22.77
CA ASN A 12 -34.18 20.91 -24.02
C ASN A 12 -33.36 19.62 -23.84
N LYS A 13 -33.93 18.47 -24.21
CA LYS A 13 -33.23 17.17 -24.29
C LYS A 13 -32.45 17.05 -25.61
N ARG A 14 -31.38 17.82 -25.81
CA ARG A 14 -30.42 17.59 -26.91
C ARG A 14 -29.05 18.16 -26.57
N LEU A 15 -28.21 17.35 -25.91
CA LEU A 15 -26.75 17.46 -25.88
C LEU A 15 -26.25 16.39 -24.89
N PHE A 16 -26.21 15.12 -25.29
CA PHE A 16 -25.38 14.06 -24.68
C PHE A 16 -25.61 12.76 -25.47
N ALA A 17 -25.17 12.75 -26.73
CA ALA A 17 -25.09 11.54 -27.54
C ALA A 17 -24.00 11.76 -28.59
N GLY A 18 -22.80 11.28 -28.32
CA GLY A 18 -21.74 11.23 -29.32
C GLY A 18 -20.34 11.33 -28.75
N VAL A 19 -19.86 10.28 -28.09
CA VAL A 19 -18.53 9.66 -28.30
C VAL A 19 -18.56 8.27 -27.65
N MET A 20 -18.90 7.24 -28.42
CA MET A 20 -18.68 5.83 -28.06
C MET A 20 -18.81 5.02 -29.33
N THR A 21 -17.67 4.70 -29.98
CA THR A 21 -17.38 3.48 -30.77
C THR A 21 -15.97 3.64 -31.39
N ILE A 22 -15.18 2.56 -31.36
CA ILE A 22 -13.88 2.22 -32.01
C ILE A 22 -12.88 1.81 -30.91
N ALA A 23 -12.33 0.59 -30.82
CA ALA A 23 -12.52 -0.68 -31.51
C ALA A 23 -11.87 -1.79 -30.65
N ILE A 24 -12.47 -2.99 -30.66
CA ILE A 24 -11.94 -4.24 -30.12
C ILE A 24 -11.34 -5.05 -31.29
N ALA A 25 -10.07 -5.47 -31.16
CA ALA A 25 -9.35 -6.60 -31.82
C ALA A 25 -7.84 -6.22 -31.87
N ALA A 26 -6.84 -7.07 -31.65
CA ALA A 26 -6.74 -8.50 -31.90
C ALA A 26 -5.68 -9.16 -30.99
N ALA A 27 -5.92 -10.43 -30.68
CA ALA A 27 -4.95 -11.36 -30.12
C ALA A 27 -4.19 -12.10 -31.24
N ALA A 28 -3.11 -12.78 -30.82
CA ALA A 28 -2.33 -13.80 -31.52
C ALA A 28 -1.23 -13.31 -32.48
N LEU A 29 0.02 -13.38 -32.00
CA LEU A 29 1.08 -13.92 -32.84
C LEU A 29 2.05 -14.78 -32.01
N VAL A 30 2.05 -16.05 -32.40
CA VAL A 30 2.92 -17.15 -31.98
C VAL A 30 4.34 -16.86 -32.45
N PHE A 31 5.32 -17.01 -31.58
CA PHE A 31 6.71 -17.26 -32.00
C PHE A 31 7.25 -18.49 -31.26
N THR A 32 7.08 -19.64 -31.90
CA THR A 32 7.96 -20.79 -31.76
C THR A 32 9.34 -20.42 -32.30
N ARG A 33 10.37 -20.42 -31.45
CA ARG A 33 11.76 -20.55 -31.93
C ARG A 33 12.40 -21.81 -31.37
N VAL A 34 12.62 -22.71 -32.32
CA VAL A 34 13.35 -23.97 -32.25
C VAL A 34 14.76 -23.74 -31.72
N THR A 35 15.17 -24.58 -30.77
CA THR A 35 16.53 -24.75 -30.30
C THR A 35 17.33 -25.59 -31.31
N GLN A 36 18.58 -25.20 -31.58
CA GLN A 36 19.61 -26.12 -32.06
C GLN A 36 20.73 -26.24 -31.02
N PRO A 37 21.35 -27.42 -30.85
CA PRO A 37 22.25 -27.71 -29.75
C PRO A 37 23.70 -27.34 -30.12
N SER A 38 24.37 -26.57 -29.25
CA SER A 38 25.83 -26.48 -29.25
C SER A 38 26.40 -27.54 -28.31
N LYS A 39 27.33 -28.34 -28.85
CA LYS A 39 28.13 -29.32 -28.10
C LYS A 39 29.31 -28.62 -27.41
N HIS A 40 29.68 -29.16 -26.24
CA HIS A 40 30.86 -28.87 -25.43
C HIS A 40 30.87 -27.59 -24.57
N ALA A 41 30.37 -27.74 -23.33
CA ALA A 41 31.07 -27.36 -22.10
C ALA A 41 30.20 -27.81 -20.91
N THR A 42 30.78 -28.47 -19.91
CA THR A 42 30.13 -28.74 -18.62
C THR A 42 29.86 -27.42 -17.90
N PRO A 43 28.61 -27.05 -17.57
CA PRO A 43 28.35 -25.83 -16.83
C PRO A 43 28.51 -26.06 -15.32
N ASP A 44 29.35 -25.23 -14.70
CA ASP A 44 29.22 -24.93 -13.28
C ASP A 44 27.82 -24.34 -13.04
N LYS A 45 27.15 -24.79 -11.97
CA LYS A 45 25.79 -24.38 -11.61
C LYS A 45 25.76 -22.87 -11.31
N GLU A 46 25.22 -22.09 -12.23
CA GLU A 46 24.98 -20.66 -12.07
C GLU A 46 23.61 -20.43 -11.38
N VAL A 47 23.58 -19.62 -10.32
CA VAL A 47 22.33 -19.16 -9.71
C VAL A 47 21.77 -18.07 -10.62
N VAL A 48 20.76 -18.41 -11.41
CA VAL A 48 20.08 -17.45 -12.28
C VAL A 48 18.94 -16.80 -11.52
N ILE A 49 19.11 -15.52 -11.15
CA ILE A 49 18.03 -14.68 -10.65
C ILE A 49 17.22 -14.21 -11.87
N GLN A 50 16.07 -14.83 -12.14
CA GLN A 50 15.18 -14.37 -13.20
C GLN A 50 14.32 -13.20 -12.72
N LYS A 51 14.37 -12.11 -13.47
CA LYS A 51 13.50 -10.95 -13.30
C LYS A 51 12.15 -11.28 -13.92
N THR A 52 11.09 -11.38 -13.12
CA THR A 52 9.72 -11.38 -13.65
C THR A 52 9.41 -10.01 -14.26
N ALA A 53 8.55 -10.00 -15.28
CA ALA A 53 8.18 -8.78 -15.99
C ALA A 53 7.71 -7.69 -15.01
N ARG A 54 8.15 -6.45 -15.25
CA ARG A 54 7.76 -5.29 -14.44
C ARG A 54 6.24 -5.22 -14.33
N PRO A 55 5.66 -5.08 -13.12
CA PRO A 55 4.27 -4.66 -13.01
C PRO A 55 4.11 -3.29 -13.67
N ARG A 56 3.00 -3.06 -14.37
CA ARG A 56 2.67 -1.77 -15.01
C ARG A 56 2.45 -0.64 -14.00
N ASN A 57 2.50 -0.92 -12.70
CA ASN A 57 2.22 0.04 -11.65
C ASN A 57 3.50 0.34 -10.83
N PRO A 58 4.03 1.57 -10.86
CA PRO A 58 5.31 1.93 -10.22
C PRO A 58 5.30 1.97 -8.68
N HIS A 59 4.18 1.61 -8.02
CA HIS A 59 4.00 1.80 -6.57
C HIS A 59 3.91 0.50 -5.74
N GLU A 60 4.00 -0.69 -6.35
CA GLU A 60 4.16 -1.95 -5.61
C GLU A 60 5.65 -2.29 -5.47
N SER A 61 6.28 -1.87 -4.36
CA SER A 61 7.68 -2.22 -4.04
C SER A 61 7.84 -3.56 -3.32
N SER A 62 6.78 -4.35 -3.12
CA SER A 62 6.92 -5.75 -2.74
C SER A 62 7.30 -6.58 -3.98
N GLN A 63 8.58 -6.57 -4.33
CA GLN A 63 9.13 -7.54 -5.26
C GLN A 63 9.09 -8.91 -4.57
N THR A 64 8.04 -9.68 -4.83
CA THR A 64 8.04 -11.12 -4.55
C THR A 64 8.95 -11.78 -5.58
N PHE A 65 10.20 -11.99 -5.20
CA PHE A 65 11.12 -12.81 -5.98
C PHE A 65 10.83 -14.27 -5.71
N THR A 66 10.19 -14.93 -6.68
CA THR A 66 10.20 -16.38 -6.74
C THR A 66 11.63 -16.82 -6.96
N VAL A 67 12.27 -17.41 -5.94
CA VAL A 67 13.50 -18.18 -6.14
C VAL A 67 13.14 -19.27 -7.15
N VAL A 68 13.58 -19.10 -8.40
CA VAL A 68 13.52 -20.16 -9.39
C VAL A 68 14.37 -21.27 -8.82
N LYS A 69 13.72 -22.31 -8.27
CA LYS A 69 14.38 -23.56 -7.89
C LYS A 69 15.05 -24.08 -9.14
N ALA A 70 16.34 -23.77 -9.30
CA ALA A 70 17.15 -24.40 -10.32
C ALA A 70 17.00 -25.90 -10.09
N LYS A 71 16.47 -26.63 -11.07
CA LYS A 71 16.43 -28.09 -11.10
C LYS A 71 17.87 -28.61 -11.26
N GLY A 72 18.76 -28.25 -10.34
CA GLY A 72 20.03 -28.92 -10.14
C GLY A 72 19.73 -30.23 -9.43
N LYS A 73 20.32 -31.33 -9.93
CA LYS A 73 20.41 -32.60 -9.20
C LYS A 73 20.67 -32.32 -7.72
N LYS A 74 19.82 -32.86 -6.83
CA LYS A 74 20.04 -32.92 -5.38
C LYS A 74 21.46 -33.45 -5.17
N ASN A 75 22.40 -32.55 -4.97
CA ASN A 75 23.63 -32.90 -4.30
C ASN A 75 23.33 -32.59 -2.84
N ASP A 76 23.20 -33.63 -2.04
CA ASP A 76 22.96 -33.59 -0.60
C ASP A 76 24.16 -33.02 0.19
N SER A 77 25.00 -32.19 -0.42
CA SER A 77 26.04 -31.47 0.30
C SER A 77 25.37 -30.31 1.05
N LYS A 78 24.99 -30.56 2.31
CA LYS A 78 24.58 -29.52 3.25
C LYS A 78 25.60 -28.37 3.22
N LEU A 79 25.11 -27.13 3.21
CA LEU A 79 25.99 -25.95 3.22
C LEU A 79 26.74 -25.92 4.55
N THR A 80 28.06 -26.10 4.52
CA THR A 80 28.91 -25.91 5.71
C THR A 80 29.33 -24.45 5.85
N PRO A 81 29.73 -24.00 7.05
CA PRO A 81 30.25 -22.64 7.28
C PRO A 81 31.39 -22.25 6.34
N GLU A 82 32.33 -23.15 6.08
CA GLU A 82 33.50 -22.96 5.22
C GLU A 82 33.08 -22.78 3.76
N LEU A 83 32.12 -23.59 3.31
CA LEU A 83 31.56 -23.48 1.97
C LEU A 83 30.78 -22.17 1.80
N ALA A 84 30.03 -21.75 2.82
CA ALA A 84 29.33 -20.47 2.82
C ALA A 84 30.31 -19.29 2.73
N LYS A 85 31.37 -19.29 3.54
CA LYS A 85 32.47 -18.29 3.48
C LYS A 85 33.10 -18.23 2.09
N SER A 86 33.45 -19.38 1.52
CA SER A 86 34.03 -19.48 0.18
C SER A 86 33.08 -18.94 -0.91
N ARG A 87 31.79 -19.31 -0.84
CA ARG A 87 30.76 -18.82 -1.78
C ARG A 87 30.57 -17.31 -1.67
N LEU A 88 30.49 -16.77 -0.46
CA LEU A 88 30.31 -15.33 -0.23
C LEU A 88 31.50 -14.53 -0.78
N ALA A 89 32.73 -14.99 -0.53
CA ALA A 89 33.93 -14.36 -1.06
C ALA A 89 33.98 -14.40 -2.60
N LYS A 90 33.67 -15.56 -3.20
CA LYS A 90 33.64 -15.73 -4.67
C LYS A 90 32.55 -14.88 -5.34
N PHE A 91 31.38 -14.74 -4.72
CA PHE A 91 30.30 -13.91 -5.24
C PHE A 91 30.62 -12.42 -5.12
N SER A 92 31.13 -12.00 -3.95
CA SER A 92 31.46 -10.60 -3.67
C SER A 92 32.57 -10.05 -4.57
N SER A 93 33.52 -10.88 -5.02
CA SER A 93 34.56 -10.43 -5.95
C SER A 93 34.07 -10.25 -7.39
N LYS A 94 32.90 -10.78 -7.74
CA LYS A 94 32.35 -10.75 -9.10
C LYS A 94 31.17 -9.80 -9.27
N GLU A 95 30.37 -9.60 -8.23
CA GLU A 95 29.16 -8.78 -8.29
C GLU A 95 29.38 -7.43 -7.61
N PRO A 96 29.54 -6.32 -8.34
CA PRO A 96 29.74 -5.00 -7.74
C PRO A 96 28.47 -4.44 -7.08
N ASN A 97 27.27 -4.95 -7.41
CA ASN A 97 26.02 -4.43 -6.87
C ASN A 97 25.80 -4.84 -5.40
N LEU A 98 25.80 -3.86 -4.50
CA LEU A 98 25.63 -4.07 -3.06
C LEU A 98 24.30 -4.73 -2.67
N LEU A 99 23.20 -4.42 -3.37
CA LEU A 99 21.89 -5.02 -3.08
C LEU A 99 21.90 -6.52 -3.35
N LYS A 100 22.40 -6.94 -4.52
CA LYS A 100 22.52 -8.37 -4.85
C LYS A 100 23.48 -9.11 -3.92
N ARG A 101 24.59 -8.47 -3.51
CA ARG A 101 25.51 -9.03 -2.50
C ARG A 101 24.81 -9.25 -1.16
N SER A 102 24.01 -8.27 -0.73
CA SER A 102 23.22 -8.34 0.49
C SER A 102 22.19 -9.48 0.45
N GLU A 103 21.44 -9.60 -0.65
CA GLU A 103 20.49 -10.69 -0.88
C GLU A 103 21.17 -12.06 -0.83
N PHE A 104 22.29 -12.21 -1.56
CA PHE A 104 23.05 -13.45 -1.58
C PHE A 104 23.60 -13.82 -0.21
N ALA A 105 24.16 -12.86 0.53
CA ALA A 105 24.68 -13.08 1.87
C ALA A 105 23.58 -13.49 2.85
N SER A 106 22.41 -12.84 2.78
CA SER A 106 21.23 -13.17 3.62
C SER A 106 20.72 -14.59 3.33
N HIS A 107 20.74 -15.02 2.08
CA HIS A 107 20.38 -16.40 1.71
C HIS A 107 21.37 -17.43 2.27
N LEU A 108 22.68 -17.13 2.28
CA LEU A 108 23.67 -18.01 2.93
C LEU A 108 23.44 -18.11 4.45
N ILE A 109 23.11 -16.99 5.11
CA ILE A 109 22.75 -16.99 6.54
C ILE A 109 21.53 -17.87 6.80
N GLN A 110 20.48 -17.73 5.98
CA GLN A 110 19.28 -18.57 6.04
C GLN A 110 19.63 -20.06 5.87
N GLU A 111 20.38 -20.43 4.83
CA GLU A 111 20.78 -21.82 4.56
C GLU A 111 21.61 -22.40 5.71
N LEU A 112 22.53 -21.62 6.31
CA LEU A 112 23.31 -22.05 7.47
C LEU A 112 22.42 -22.31 8.68
N CYS A 113 21.51 -21.39 9.00
CA CYS A 113 20.58 -21.55 10.12
C CYS A 113 19.68 -22.78 9.94
N GLN A 114 19.14 -22.99 8.74
CA GLN A 114 18.32 -24.18 8.43
C GLN A 114 19.10 -25.50 8.51
N ASN A 115 20.43 -25.46 8.43
CA ASN A 115 21.30 -26.61 8.61
C ASN A 115 21.81 -26.78 10.05
N GLY A 116 21.34 -25.96 11.00
CA GLY A 116 21.72 -26.00 12.42
C GLY A 116 23.00 -25.22 12.76
N PHE A 117 23.53 -24.41 11.84
CA PHE A 117 24.76 -23.63 12.03
C PHE A 117 24.47 -22.17 12.41
N SER A 118 23.58 -21.92 13.37
CA SER A 118 23.18 -20.56 13.76
C SER A 118 24.32 -19.73 14.39
N GLU A 119 25.23 -20.36 15.12
CA GLU A 119 26.41 -19.69 15.69
C GLU A 119 27.40 -19.27 14.62
N GLU A 120 27.68 -20.16 13.66
CA GLU A 120 28.59 -19.86 12.56
C GLU A 120 27.98 -18.86 11.57
N ALA A 121 26.65 -18.88 11.41
CA ALA A 121 25.93 -17.83 10.68
C ALA A 121 26.11 -16.47 11.35
N PHE A 122 26.06 -16.39 12.69
CA PHE A 122 26.34 -15.16 13.42
C PHE A 122 27.76 -14.64 13.15
N GLN A 123 28.75 -15.53 13.08
CA GLN A 123 30.13 -15.18 12.75
C GLN A 123 30.34 -14.73 11.29
N LEU A 124 29.36 -14.99 10.41
CA LEU A 124 29.40 -14.64 8.98
C LEU A 124 28.73 -13.28 8.69
N LEU A 125 28.14 -12.63 9.69
CA LEU A 125 27.60 -11.27 9.55
C LEU A 125 28.69 -10.31 9.09
N ASP A 126 28.37 -9.41 8.14
CA ASP A 126 29.34 -8.43 7.67
C ASP A 126 29.81 -7.54 8.85
N PRO A 127 31.13 -7.34 9.03
CA PRO A 127 31.64 -6.56 10.15
C PRO A 127 31.31 -5.07 10.05
N ASN A 128 30.94 -4.56 8.87
CA ASN A 128 30.61 -3.16 8.65
C ASN A 128 29.10 -2.94 8.73
N HIS A 129 28.72 -1.83 9.35
CA HIS A 129 27.32 -1.42 9.42
C HIS A 129 26.79 -0.99 8.05
N GLY A 130 25.52 -1.26 7.80
CA GLY A 130 24.83 -0.90 6.57
C GLY A 130 23.81 -1.92 6.14
N THR A 131 23.26 -1.73 4.94
CA THR A 131 22.17 -2.55 4.38
C THR A 131 22.53 -4.03 4.28
N MET A 132 23.80 -4.37 4.02
CA MET A 132 24.22 -5.78 3.95
C MET A 132 24.12 -6.47 5.30
N ARG A 133 24.76 -5.91 6.33
CA ARG A 133 24.69 -6.43 7.70
C ARG A 133 23.25 -6.47 8.21
N SER A 134 22.48 -5.41 8.00
CA SER A 134 21.08 -5.33 8.45
C SER A 134 20.21 -6.47 7.87
N ASN A 135 20.32 -6.76 6.57
CA ASN A 135 19.59 -7.86 5.94
C ASN A 135 20.08 -9.24 6.41
N GLN A 136 21.39 -9.41 6.62
CA GLN A 136 21.93 -10.65 7.17
C GLN A 136 21.44 -10.89 8.61
N ILE A 137 21.38 -9.84 9.43
CA ILE A 137 20.84 -9.90 10.79
C ILE A 137 19.35 -10.26 10.75
N GLU A 138 18.56 -9.61 9.88
CA GLU A 138 17.15 -9.95 9.70
C GLU A 138 16.97 -11.43 9.35
N ALA A 139 17.75 -11.95 8.38
CA ALA A 139 17.73 -13.36 8.01
C ALA A 139 18.13 -14.28 9.17
N LEU A 140 19.19 -13.95 9.91
CA LEU A 140 19.63 -14.70 11.08
C LEU A 140 18.50 -14.82 12.10
N PHE A 141 17.88 -13.71 12.51
CA PHE A 141 16.83 -13.72 13.53
C PHE A 141 15.52 -14.38 13.06
N THR A 142 15.28 -14.39 11.75
CA THR A 142 14.13 -15.09 11.15
C THR A 142 14.31 -16.60 11.17
N PHE A 143 15.52 -17.10 10.86
CA PHE A 143 15.75 -18.53 10.58
C PHE A 143 16.58 -19.27 11.61
N ALA A 144 17.22 -18.58 12.57
CA ALA A 144 18.04 -19.22 13.58
C ALA A 144 17.24 -20.23 14.42
N ASP A 145 17.82 -21.42 14.58
CA ASP A 145 17.26 -22.48 15.41
C ASP A 145 17.67 -22.27 16.87
N LEU A 146 17.21 -21.14 17.42
CA LEU A 146 17.47 -20.73 18.79
C LEU A 146 16.14 -20.50 19.54
N PRO A 147 16.09 -20.79 20.84
CA PRO A 147 14.99 -20.40 21.72
C PRO A 147 14.70 -18.89 21.68
N ASN A 148 13.44 -18.50 21.87
CA ASN A 148 13.01 -17.09 21.82
C ASN A 148 13.80 -16.21 22.81
N ASP A 149 13.99 -16.69 24.03
CA ASP A 149 14.71 -15.97 25.10
C ASP A 149 16.18 -15.72 24.73
N GLN A 150 16.83 -16.67 24.05
CA GLN A 150 18.19 -16.50 23.55
C GLN A 150 18.26 -15.46 22.43
N LEU A 151 17.33 -15.50 21.47
CA LEU A 151 17.28 -14.47 20.42
C LEU A 151 17.02 -13.09 21.00
N ILE A 152 16.06 -12.96 21.92
CA ILE A 152 15.75 -11.68 22.57
C ILE A 152 17.00 -11.10 23.24
N ARG A 153 17.78 -11.92 23.96
CA ARG A 153 19.05 -11.47 24.56
C ARG A 153 20.05 -11.01 23.49
N ARG A 154 20.13 -11.71 22.36
CA ARG A 154 21.03 -11.35 21.26
C ARG A 154 20.69 -10.04 20.56
N ILE A 155 19.44 -9.57 20.63
CA ILE A 155 19.10 -8.22 20.12
C ILE A 155 19.93 -7.15 20.85
N ASP A 156 20.21 -7.35 22.15
CA ASP A 156 21.01 -6.41 22.94
C ASP A 156 22.52 -6.56 22.67
N GLU A 157 22.97 -7.77 22.33
CA GLU A 157 24.38 -8.09 22.12
C GLU A 157 24.90 -7.74 20.71
N ILE A 158 24.03 -7.74 19.70
CA ILE A 158 24.48 -7.76 18.30
C ILE A 158 25.18 -6.49 17.83
N SER A 159 24.85 -5.34 18.44
CA SER A 159 25.31 -4.03 17.98
C SER A 159 24.88 -2.88 18.88
N VAL A 160 25.66 -1.80 18.89
CA VAL A 160 25.24 -0.49 19.42
C VAL A 160 24.39 0.31 18.42
N TYR A 161 24.40 -0.09 17.14
CA TYR A 161 23.75 0.65 16.07
C TYR A 161 22.25 0.32 15.99
N LYS A 162 21.44 1.36 15.74
CA LYS A 162 19.99 1.26 15.71
C LYS A 162 19.50 0.34 14.60
N GLU A 163 20.10 0.40 13.43
CA GLU A 163 19.68 -0.31 12.22
C GLU A 163 19.84 -1.83 12.37
N ASP A 164 20.91 -2.26 13.05
CA ASP A 164 21.16 -3.67 13.36
C ASP A 164 20.10 -4.20 14.34
N LYS A 165 19.76 -3.43 15.37
CA LYS A 165 18.69 -3.78 16.32
C LYS A 165 17.31 -3.82 15.66
N VAL A 166 17.03 -2.89 14.74
CA VAL A 166 15.80 -2.90 13.93
C VAL A 166 15.74 -4.14 13.04
N GLY A 167 16.84 -4.50 12.37
CA GLY A 167 16.93 -5.73 11.58
C GLY A 167 16.69 -6.98 12.42
N ALA A 168 17.29 -7.04 13.61
CA ALA A 168 17.11 -8.16 14.55
C ALA A 168 15.66 -8.26 15.04
N LEU A 169 15.05 -7.13 15.43
CA LEU A 169 13.65 -7.05 15.82
C LEU A 169 12.72 -7.51 14.69
N ARG A 170 12.94 -7.02 13.47
CA ARG A 170 12.15 -7.41 12.29
C ARG A 170 12.26 -8.91 12.02
N GLY A 171 13.48 -9.46 12.06
CA GLY A 171 13.69 -10.89 11.87
C GLY A 171 13.01 -11.73 12.96
N TYR A 172 13.12 -11.30 14.22
CA TYR A 172 12.46 -11.97 15.34
C TYR A 172 10.93 -12.00 15.16
N ILE A 173 10.32 -10.84 14.85
CA ILE A 173 8.88 -10.74 14.60
C ILE A 173 8.48 -11.58 13.38
N GLY A 174 9.28 -11.56 12.31
CA GLY A 174 9.05 -12.34 11.09
C GLY A 174 9.04 -13.86 11.31
N ARG A 175 9.66 -14.34 12.39
CA ARG A 175 9.64 -15.74 12.81
C ARG A 175 8.34 -16.15 13.51
N LEU A 176 7.64 -15.19 14.11
CA LEU A 176 6.45 -15.47 14.93
C LEU A 176 5.30 -15.94 14.03
N LYS A 177 4.48 -16.84 14.58
CA LYS A 177 3.28 -17.33 13.91
C LYS A 177 2.09 -16.53 14.39
N LEU A 178 1.05 -16.44 13.56
CA LEU A 178 -0.14 -15.67 13.93
C LEU A 178 -0.75 -16.12 15.27
N ASN A 179 -0.79 -17.44 15.53
CA ASN A 179 -1.40 -18.01 16.74
C ASN A 179 -0.63 -17.73 18.04
N ASN A 180 0.63 -17.32 17.97
CA ASN A 180 1.44 -16.97 19.14
C ASN A 180 2.00 -15.54 19.09
N LEU A 181 1.65 -14.75 18.07
CA LEU A 181 2.18 -13.41 17.85
C LEU A 181 1.89 -12.48 19.03
N VAL A 182 0.62 -12.40 19.45
CA VAL A 182 0.21 -11.54 20.57
C VAL A 182 0.97 -11.94 21.83
N GLU A 183 0.88 -13.21 22.24
CA GLU A 183 1.57 -13.73 23.43
C GLU A 183 3.09 -13.47 23.40
N SER A 184 3.74 -13.70 22.26
CA SER A 184 5.18 -13.51 22.11
C SER A 184 5.61 -12.05 22.18
N VAL A 185 4.76 -11.12 21.73
CA VAL A 185 5.01 -9.68 21.82
C VAL A 185 4.69 -9.18 23.22
N SER A 186 3.70 -9.74 23.91
CA SER A 186 3.38 -9.38 25.31
C SER A 186 4.35 -9.99 26.33
N ASP A 187 5.25 -10.88 25.90
CA ASP A 187 6.20 -11.55 26.80
C ASP A 187 7.06 -10.54 27.58
N PRO A 188 7.16 -10.67 28.92
CA PRO A 188 7.93 -9.73 29.74
C PRO A 188 9.41 -9.63 29.37
N GLN A 189 10.04 -10.71 28.89
CA GLN A 189 11.44 -10.67 28.46
C GLN A 189 11.59 -9.90 27.15
N PHE A 190 10.65 -10.07 26.21
CA PHE A 190 10.60 -9.28 24.99
C PHE A 190 10.40 -7.79 25.31
N GLN A 191 9.45 -7.46 26.19
CA GLN A 191 9.21 -6.08 26.64
C GLN A 191 10.40 -5.46 27.38
N ALA A 192 11.10 -6.26 28.19
CA ALA A 192 12.32 -5.82 28.85
C ALA A 192 13.43 -5.52 27.83
N ALA A 193 13.61 -6.37 26.80
CA ALA A 193 14.61 -6.12 25.76
C ALA A 193 14.31 -4.86 24.94
N LEU A 194 13.03 -4.59 24.64
CA LEU A 194 12.63 -3.34 23.98
C LEU A 194 12.96 -2.11 24.85
N SER A 195 12.67 -2.19 26.16
CA SER A 195 12.88 -1.08 27.09
C SER A 195 14.37 -0.78 27.37
N ARG A 196 15.27 -1.76 27.23
CA ARG A 196 16.71 -1.58 27.47
C ARG A 196 17.44 -0.80 26.38
N GLY A 197 16.88 -0.73 25.16
CA GLY A 197 17.50 -0.06 24.03
C GLY A 197 16.87 1.30 23.72
N PRO A 198 17.61 2.43 23.78
CA PRO A 198 17.09 3.74 23.33
C PRO A 198 16.71 3.76 21.83
N SER A 199 17.10 2.73 21.08
CA SER A 199 16.92 2.58 19.64
C SER A 199 15.62 1.88 19.23
N LEU A 200 14.88 1.24 20.13
CA LEU A 200 13.66 0.46 19.82
C LEU A 200 12.41 1.13 20.41
N SER A 201 12.09 2.32 19.92
CA SER A 201 10.88 3.04 20.36
C SER A 201 9.59 2.27 20.04
N PRO A 202 8.48 2.53 20.76
CA PRO A 202 7.17 1.93 20.44
C PRO A 202 6.74 2.12 18.98
N ALA A 203 7.12 3.23 18.35
CA ALA A 203 6.85 3.49 16.93
C ALA A 203 7.59 2.52 16.00
N ILE A 204 8.84 2.14 16.34
CA ILE A 204 9.62 1.19 15.56
C ILE A 204 9.05 -0.22 15.71
N LEU A 205 8.65 -0.60 16.92
CA LEU A 205 7.96 -1.87 17.15
C LEU A 205 6.68 -1.93 16.30
N SER A 206 5.84 -0.91 16.38
CA SER A 206 4.59 -0.80 15.64
C SER A 206 4.78 -0.96 14.13
N ASP A 207 5.74 -0.24 13.54
CA ASP A 207 6.03 -0.33 12.10
C ASP A 207 6.47 -1.74 11.69
N ASN A 208 7.35 -2.38 12.47
CA ASN A 208 7.79 -3.75 12.17
C ASN A 208 6.66 -4.79 12.37
N LEU A 209 5.80 -4.63 13.38
CA LEU A 209 4.60 -5.46 13.53
C LEU A 209 3.67 -5.28 12.33
N ALA A 210 3.46 -4.04 11.86
CA ALA A 210 2.62 -3.76 10.71
C ALA A 210 3.15 -4.44 9.43
N VAL A 211 4.47 -4.36 9.19
CA VAL A 211 5.12 -5.04 8.06
C VAL A 211 4.95 -6.56 8.15
N ALA A 212 5.15 -7.15 9.32
CA ALA A 212 5.01 -8.59 9.53
C ALA A 212 3.55 -9.05 9.32
N LEU A 213 2.58 -8.36 9.91
CA LEU A 213 1.16 -8.66 9.76
C LEU A 213 0.70 -8.55 8.30
N ARG A 214 1.15 -7.53 7.57
CA ARG A 214 0.89 -7.40 6.12
C ARG A 214 1.50 -8.54 5.31
N SER A 215 2.70 -8.97 5.68
CA SER A 215 3.36 -10.11 5.03
C SER A 215 2.60 -11.42 5.28
N MET A 216 2.08 -11.61 6.50
CA MET A 216 1.20 -12.73 6.84
C MET A 216 -0.11 -12.69 6.03
N PHE A 217 -0.70 -11.50 5.83
CA PHE A 217 -1.85 -11.32 4.94
C PHE A 217 -1.54 -11.75 3.51
N ALA A 218 -0.46 -11.24 2.93
CA ALA A 218 -0.06 -11.58 1.57
C ALA A 218 0.17 -13.10 1.41
N ALA A 219 0.85 -13.73 2.38
CA ALA A 219 1.07 -15.18 2.38
C ALA A 219 -0.25 -15.97 2.46
N SER A 220 -1.20 -15.53 3.28
CA SER A 220 -2.49 -16.21 3.40
C SER A 220 -3.33 -16.17 2.13
N LYS A 221 -3.30 -15.04 1.42
CA LYS A 221 -3.97 -14.87 0.13
C LYS A 221 -3.46 -15.87 -0.90
N VAL A 222 -2.15 -16.11 -0.93
CA VAL A 222 -1.53 -17.11 -1.81
C VAL A 222 -1.94 -18.54 -1.41
N ALA A 223 -2.08 -18.79 -0.11
CA ALA A 223 -2.48 -20.10 0.41
C ALA A 223 -3.99 -20.40 0.30
N GLY A 224 -4.82 -19.41 -0.06
CA GLY A 224 -6.29 -19.55 -0.07
C GLY A 224 -6.88 -19.79 1.31
N ALA A 225 -6.16 -19.43 2.38
CA ALA A 225 -6.57 -19.70 3.75
C ALA A 225 -7.54 -18.62 4.27
N ALA A 226 -8.55 -19.02 5.03
CA ALA A 226 -9.54 -18.13 5.66
C ALA A 226 -8.98 -17.38 6.90
N THR A 227 -7.70 -16.98 6.87
CA THR A 227 -6.98 -16.43 8.03
C THR A 227 -7.25 -14.95 8.29
N ASP A 228 -8.04 -14.28 7.45
CA ASP A 228 -8.32 -12.84 7.55
C ASP A 228 -8.91 -12.45 8.93
N PRO A 229 -9.94 -13.14 9.48
CA PRO A 229 -10.53 -12.73 10.76
C PRO A 229 -9.59 -12.91 11.95
N GLN A 230 -8.79 -13.99 11.98
CA GLN A 230 -7.83 -14.22 13.06
C GLN A 230 -6.70 -13.18 13.04
N LEU A 231 -6.26 -12.79 11.85
CA LEU A 231 -5.21 -11.80 11.68
C LEU A 231 -5.68 -10.40 12.08
N LEU A 232 -6.89 -9.99 11.67
CA LEU A 232 -7.50 -8.74 12.12
C LEU A 232 -7.68 -8.74 13.65
N LYS A 233 -8.20 -9.82 14.23
CA LYS A 233 -8.35 -9.97 15.68
C LYS A 233 -7.02 -9.81 16.42
N ALA A 234 -5.96 -10.48 15.95
CA ALA A 234 -4.64 -10.35 16.56
C ALA A 234 -4.09 -8.93 16.44
N SER A 235 -4.28 -8.29 15.28
CA SER A 235 -3.84 -6.91 15.04
C SER A 235 -4.55 -5.92 15.96
N LYS A 236 -5.87 -6.09 16.14
CA LYS A 236 -6.68 -5.29 17.06
C LYS A 236 -6.25 -5.45 18.52
N GLU A 237 -5.96 -6.69 18.93
CA GLU A 237 -5.44 -6.95 20.27
C GLU A 237 -4.08 -6.26 20.50
N LEU A 238 -3.19 -6.26 19.50
CA LEU A 238 -1.92 -5.52 19.57
C LEU A 238 -2.13 -4.00 19.68
N VAL A 239 -3.20 -3.45 19.10
CA VAL A 239 -3.55 -2.02 19.32
C VAL A 239 -4.05 -1.79 20.74
N ASN A 240 -4.94 -2.65 21.23
CA ASN A 240 -5.48 -2.55 22.60
C ASN A 240 -4.37 -2.63 23.66
N GLN A 241 -3.32 -3.42 23.40
CA GLN A 241 -2.15 -3.54 24.28
C GLN A 241 -1.10 -2.42 24.05
N GLY A 242 -1.30 -1.53 23.08
CA GLY A 242 -0.41 -0.41 22.79
C GLY A 242 0.86 -0.77 22.00
N TYR A 243 0.96 -1.99 21.46
CA TYR A 243 2.10 -2.44 20.65
C TYR A 243 2.00 -2.05 19.19
N LEU A 244 0.78 -1.95 18.66
CA LEU A 244 0.49 -1.49 17.31
C LEU A 244 -0.20 -0.13 17.38
N GLN A 245 0.29 0.86 16.66
CA GLN A 245 -0.35 2.16 16.55
C GLN A 245 -1.65 2.04 15.74
N PRO A 246 -2.70 2.81 16.08
CA PRO A 246 -3.96 2.79 15.32
C PRO A 246 -3.77 3.04 13.82
N SER A 247 -2.88 3.96 13.43
CA SER A 247 -2.58 4.25 12.02
C SER A 247 -1.91 3.08 11.29
N ASP A 248 -1.12 2.27 11.99
CA ASP A 248 -0.50 1.06 11.45
C ASP A 248 -1.51 -0.09 11.35
N PHE A 249 -2.47 -0.16 12.26
CA PHE A 249 -3.61 -1.06 12.12
C PHE A 249 -4.43 -0.78 10.87
N VAL A 250 -4.66 0.49 10.49
CA VAL A 250 -5.32 0.81 9.19
C VAL A 250 -4.55 0.22 8.03
N LYS A 251 -3.21 0.34 8.03
CA LYS A 251 -2.36 -0.23 6.97
C LYS A 251 -2.57 -1.73 6.87
N VAL A 252 -2.56 -2.42 8.01
CA VAL A 252 -2.73 -3.88 8.09
C VAL A 252 -4.13 -4.29 7.61
N ALA A 253 -5.18 -3.68 8.16
CA ALA A 253 -6.56 -4.00 7.81
C ALA A 253 -6.90 -3.68 6.34
N SER A 254 -6.26 -2.66 5.76
CA SER A 254 -6.49 -2.26 4.36
C SER A 254 -5.85 -3.19 3.33
N GLU A 255 -5.06 -4.19 3.72
CA GLU A 255 -4.31 -5.07 2.81
C GLU A 255 -4.94 -6.46 2.62
N GLY A 256 -6.02 -6.77 3.34
CA GLY A 256 -6.67 -8.07 3.20
C GLY A 256 -7.29 -8.31 1.80
N PRO A 257 -7.74 -9.54 1.51
CA PRO A 257 -8.36 -9.89 0.22
C PRO A 257 -9.57 -9.01 -0.15
N PRO A 258 -9.86 -8.77 -1.43
CA PRO A 258 -11.06 -8.04 -1.84
C PRO A 258 -12.35 -8.78 -1.43
N GLY A 259 -13.45 -8.05 -1.22
CA GLY A 259 -14.79 -8.59 -0.95
C GLY A 259 -15.29 -8.46 0.48
N ASN A 260 -14.43 -8.06 1.43
CA ASN A 260 -14.78 -7.84 2.84
C ASN A 260 -14.54 -6.38 3.27
N GLU A 261 -14.69 -5.43 2.35
CA GLU A 261 -14.33 -4.03 2.59
C GLU A 261 -15.17 -3.39 3.70
N PHE A 262 -16.44 -3.78 3.82
CA PHE A 262 -17.36 -3.23 4.80
C PHE A 262 -17.13 -3.80 6.20
N GLU A 263 -16.93 -5.11 6.33
CA GLU A 263 -16.60 -5.72 7.63
C GLU A 263 -15.28 -5.15 8.18
N ARG A 264 -14.29 -4.93 7.30
CA ARG A 264 -13.03 -4.29 7.71
C ARG A 264 -13.20 -2.85 8.10
N TRP A 265 -14.07 -2.11 7.41
CA TRP A 265 -14.38 -0.75 7.81
C TRP A 265 -14.97 -0.73 9.22
N GLU A 266 -15.90 -1.63 9.53
CA GLU A 266 -16.48 -1.78 10.86
C GLU A 266 -15.41 -2.11 11.91
N GLU A 267 -14.55 -3.09 11.65
CA GLU A 267 -13.44 -3.44 12.56
C GLU A 267 -12.46 -2.29 12.78
N ILE A 268 -12.20 -1.49 11.74
CA ILE A 268 -11.37 -0.28 11.83
C ILE A 268 -12.02 0.78 12.74
N GLN A 269 -13.34 0.99 12.62
CA GLN A 269 -14.07 1.97 13.43
C GLN A 269 -14.10 1.61 14.92
N GLU A 270 -13.99 0.33 15.26
CA GLU A 270 -13.90 -0.10 16.67
C GLU A 270 -12.58 0.30 17.33
N VAL A 271 -11.52 0.51 16.55
CA VAL A 271 -10.18 0.84 17.04
C VAL A 271 -9.86 2.32 16.86
N ILE A 272 -10.41 2.93 15.81
CA ILE A 272 -9.99 4.25 15.34
C ILE A 272 -11.17 5.21 15.45
N PRO A 273 -11.02 6.32 16.19
CA PRO A 273 -12.08 7.31 16.29
C PRO A 273 -12.50 7.83 14.91
N PRO A 274 -13.81 8.04 14.71
CA PRO A 274 -14.35 8.67 13.51
C PRO A 274 -13.57 9.93 13.08
N GLY A 275 -13.31 10.09 11.78
CA GLY A 275 -12.67 11.28 11.22
C GLY A 275 -11.13 11.30 11.28
N THR A 276 -10.49 10.27 11.84
CA THR A 276 -9.02 10.19 11.96
C THR A 276 -8.36 9.26 10.93
N LEU A 277 -9.15 8.56 10.12
CA LEU A 277 -8.65 7.58 9.15
C LEU A 277 -7.88 8.21 7.98
N ILE A 278 -8.33 9.36 7.50
CA ILE A 278 -7.76 10.04 6.34
C ILE A 278 -6.85 11.22 6.74
N SER A 279 -6.57 11.39 8.03
CA SER A 279 -5.57 12.37 8.48
C SER A 279 -4.15 11.88 8.21
N GLY A 280 -3.56 12.35 7.12
CA GLY A 280 -2.15 12.10 6.80
C GLY A 280 -1.86 12.49 5.36
N SER A 281 -1.18 13.63 5.17
CA SER A 281 -0.74 14.12 3.87
C SER A 281 0.65 13.56 3.58
N THR A 282 0.74 12.45 2.85
CA THR A 282 1.97 12.10 2.15
C THR A 282 1.69 12.07 0.66
N ALA A 283 2.25 13.04 -0.06
CA ALA A 283 2.00 13.34 -1.47
C ALA A 283 2.41 12.23 -2.47
N SER A 284 2.69 11.01 -2.04
CA SER A 284 3.29 9.97 -2.89
C SER A 284 2.81 8.53 -2.65
N SER A 285 2.03 8.25 -1.61
CA SER A 285 1.38 6.94 -1.43
C SER A 285 -0.07 7.15 -1.04
N LEU A 286 -0.98 6.40 -1.67
CA LEU A 286 -2.39 6.38 -1.28
C LEU A 286 -2.45 6.05 0.22
N ASN A 287 -3.14 6.90 0.98
CA ASN A 287 -3.40 6.60 2.38
C ASN A 287 -4.17 5.26 2.42
N PRO A 288 -3.75 4.26 3.22
CA PRO A 288 -4.43 2.96 3.25
C PRO A 288 -5.93 3.06 3.49
N GLY A 289 -6.38 4.02 4.33
CA GLY A 289 -7.79 4.31 4.54
C GLY A 289 -8.48 4.82 3.27
N GLN A 290 -7.82 5.66 2.46
CA GLN A 290 -8.32 6.05 1.13
C GLN A 290 -8.44 4.86 0.19
N SER A 291 -7.47 3.94 0.18
CA SER A 291 -7.53 2.72 -0.62
C SER A 291 -8.70 1.81 -0.21
N LEU A 292 -8.96 1.67 1.09
CA LEU A 292 -10.13 0.93 1.58
C LEU A 292 -11.44 1.58 1.15
N VAL A 293 -11.57 2.90 1.35
CA VAL A 293 -12.76 3.67 0.94
C VAL A 293 -13.00 3.56 -0.58
N SER A 294 -11.94 3.65 -1.39
CA SER A 294 -12.04 3.44 -2.85
C SER A 294 -12.64 2.07 -3.16
N ARG A 295 -12.19 1.00 -2.50
CA ARG A 295 -12.73 -0.35 -2.73
C ARG A 295 -14.16 -0.51 -2.23
N MET A 296 -14.52 0.08 -1.08
CA MET A 296 -15.91 0.10 -0.60
C MET A 296 -16.83 0.72 -1.65
N VAL A 297 -16.44 1.87 -2.20
CA VAL A 297 -17.21 2.58 -3.23
C VAL A 297 -17.32 1.76 -4.53
N MET A 298 -16.23 1.13 -4.94
CA MET A 298 -16.24 0.25 -6.13
C MET A 298 -17.11 -0.99 -5.93
N SER A 299 -17.27 -1.47 -4.70
CA SER A 299 -18.13 -2.61 -4.38
C SER A 299 -19.60 -2.21 -4.27
N ASP A 300 -19.91 -1.15 -3.51
CA ASP A 300 -21.26 -0.65 -3.27
C ASP A 300 -21.18 0.84 -2.85
N GLY A 301 -21.20 1.73 -3.85
CA GLY A 301 -21.16 3.18 -3.65
C GLY A 301 -22.21 3.71 -2.67
N PRO A 302 -23.51 3.37 -2.84
CA PRO A 302 -24.57 3.79 -1.91
C PRO A 302 -24.31 3.38 -0.46
N ARG A 303 -23.96 2.11 -0.22
CA ARG A 303 -23.66 1.61 1.14
C ARG A 303 -22.42 2.27 1.71
N ALA A 304 -21.37 2.45 0.90
CA ALA A 304 -20.14 3.13 1.30
C ALA A 304 -20.43 4.55 1.80
N LEU A 305 -21.13 5.38 1.02
CA LEU A 305 -21.47 6.73 1.46
C LEU A 305 -22.35 6.74 2.71
N SER A 306 -23.33 5.85 2.81
CA SER A 306 -24.18 5.75 3.99
C SER A 306 -23.36 5.50 5.25
N ASN A 307 -22.43 4.53 5.21
CA ASN A 307 -21.55 4.20 6.33
C ASN A 307 -20.60 5.35 6.70
N LEU A 308 -20.04 6.05 5.70
CA LEU A 308 -19.13 7.18 5.95
C LEU A 308 -19.86 8.39 6.55
N LEU A 309 -21.08 8.67 6.07
CA LEU A 309 -21.92 9.76 6.55
C LEU A 309 -22.48 9.52 7.95
N SER A 310 -22.79 8.28 8.32
CA SER A 310 -23.28 7.93 9.66
C SER A 310 -22.20 8.08 10.72
N VAL A 311 -20.96 7.81 10.36
CA VAL A 311 -19.78 7.93 11.22
C VAL A 311 -19.29 9.39 11.32
N GLY A 312 -19.63 10.24 10.35
CA GLY A 312 -19.19 11.64 10.32
C GLY A 312 -17.75 11.83 9.84
N ASP A 313 -17.17 10.86 9.12
CA ASP A 313 -15.85 10.99 8.52
C ASP A 313 -15.92 11.76 7.20
N TYR A 314 -16.05 13.09 7.30
CA TYR A 314 -16.27 13.95 6.13
C TYR A 314 -15.10 13.99 5.15
N LYS A 315 -13.86 13.67 5.59
CA LYS A 315 -12.71 13.52 4.70
C LYS A 315 -12.83 12.24 3.87
N ALA A 316 -13.31 11.16 4.48
CA ALA A 316 -13.63 9.93 3.76
C ALA A 316 -14.80 10.10 2.79
N VAL A 317 -15.81 10.89 3.15
CA VAL A 317 -16.90 11.23 2.22
C VAL A 317 -16.39 11.98 0.99
N ASP A 318 -15.51 12.99 1.16
CA ASP A 318 -14.93 13.72 0.02
C ASP A 318 -14.18 12.78 -0.93
N HIS A 319 -13.32 11.92 -0.38
CA HIS A 319 -12.60 10.92 -1.17
C HIS A 319 -13.54 9.91 -1.84
N ALA A 320 -14.55 9.43 -1.12
CA ALA A 320 -15.53 8.48 -1.65
C ALA A 320 -16.32 9.06 -2.84
N ILE A 321 -16.81 10.30 -2.72
CA ILE A 321 -17.51 11.00 -3.81
C ILE A 321 -16.59 11.19 -5.01
N MET A 322 -15.34 11.59 -4.79
CA MET A 322 -14.37 11.75 -5.87
C MET A 322 -14.13 10.43 -6.61
N GLN A 323 -13.94 9.33 -5.88
CA GLN A 323 -13.72 8.00 -6.46
C GLN A 323 -14.97 7.49 -7.18
N TRP A 324 -16.16 7.65 -6.59
CA TRP A 324 -17.41 7.22 -7.19
C TRP A 324 -17.72 8.02 -8.45
N THR A 325 -17.53 9.34 -8.41
CA THR A 325 -17.75 10.20 -9.58
C THR A 325 -16.80 9.84 -10.72
N TYR A 326 -15.58 9.40 -10.41
CA TYR A 326 -14.64 8.93 -11.42
C TYR A 326 -15.02 7.59 -12.03
N SER A 327 -15.51 6.63 -11.23
CA SER A 327 -15.88 5.29 -11.71
C SER A 327 -17.28 5.20 -12.31
N ASP A 328 -18.25 5.88 -11.72
CA ASP A 328 -19.66 5.94 -12.11
C ASP A 328 -20.28 7.32 -11.77
N PRO A 329 -20.04 8.34 -12.62
CA PRO A 329 -20.55 9.70 -12.41
C PRO A 329 -22.08 9.76 -12.31
N SER A 330 -22.76 8.89 -13.06
CA SER A 330 -24.23 8.86 -13.12
C SER A 330 -24.80 8.26 -11.85
N GLY A 331 -24.25 7.15 -11.36
CA GLY A 331 -24.64 6.55 -10.08
C GLY A 331 -24.46 7.50 -8.90
N ALA A 332 -23.30 8.16 -8.80
CA ALA A 332 -23.04 9.13 -7.74
C ALA A 332 -24.05 10.30 -7.76
N THR A 333 -24.31 10.87 -8.95
CA THR A 333 -25.25 11.99 -9.10
C THR A 333 -26.69 11.57 -8.79
N ASN A 334 -27.13 10.41 -9.30
CA ASN A 334 -28.47 9.88 -9.05
C ASN A 334 -28.68 9.57 -7.57
N TRP A 335 -27.68 8.99 -6.91
CA TRP A 335 -27.72 8.76 -5.47
C TRP A 335 -27.92 10.05 -4.70
N TYR A 336 -27.15 11.11 -5.01
CA TYR A 336 -27.31 12.39 -4.33
C TYR A 336 -28.71 12.98 -4.54
N GLN A 337 -29.22 12.98 -5.78
CA GLN A 337 -30.56 13.49 -6.06
C GLN A 337 -31.67 12.73 -5.32
N GLY A 338 -31.51 11.41 -5.15
CA GLY A 338 -32.46 10.57 -4.41
C GLY A 338 -32.37 10.72 -2.90
N ASN A 339 -31.22 11.12 -2.35
CA ASN A 339 -30.95 11.11 -0.91
C ASN A 339 -30.78 12.50 -0.29
N SER A 340 -30.59 13.56 -1.06
CA SER A 340 -30.27 14.91 -0.54
C SER A 340 -31.31 15.44 0.45
N GLY A 341 -32.59 15.06 0.29
CA GLY A 341 -33.66 15.45 1.21
C GLY A 341 -33.61 14.76 2.59
N GLN A 342 -32.82 13.69 2.74
CA GLN A 342 -32.63 12.95 3.98
C GLN A 342 -31.30 13.30 4.67
N LEU A 343 -30.40 14.00 3.99
CA LEU A 343 -29.12 14.42 4.54
C LEU A 343 -29.32 15.58 5.52
N THR A 344 -28.58 15.55 6.63
CA THR A 344 -28.46 16.74 7.49
C THR A 344 -27.81 17.90 6.72
N PRO A 345 -28.02 19.16 7.11
CA PRO A 345 -27.36 20.31 6.47
C PRO A 345 -25.85 20.15 6.34
N THR A 346 -25.19 19.66 7.39
CA THR A 346 -23.74 19.39 7.40
C THR A 346 -23.35 18.34 6.38
N GLN A 347 -24.03 17.19 6.36
CA GLN A 347 -23.77 16.12 5.37
C GLN A 347 -24.00 16.61 3.95
N ASN A 348 -25.08 17.37 3.72
CA ASN A 348 -25.41 17.91 2.40
C ASN A 348 -24.34 18.89 1.90
N ASN A 349 -23.81 19.74 2.80
CA ASN A 349 -22.70 20.65 2.51
C ASN A 349 -21.43 19.90 2.14
N VAL A 350 -21.09 18.84 2.88
CA VAL A 350 -19.91 18.01 2.62
C VAL A 350 -20.02 17.33 1.25
N VAL A 351 -21.14 16.69 0.96
CA VAL A 351 -21.34 15.99 -0.33
C VAL A 351 -21.34 16.98 -1.50
N SER A 352 -22.03 18.11 -1.38
CA SER A 352 -22.05 19.15 -2.42
C SER A 352 -20.65 19.73 -2.66
N SER A 353 -19.89 20.00 -1.59
CA SER A 353 -18.51 20.49 -1.69
C SER A 353 -17.58 19.47 -2.35
N ALA A 354 -17.79 18.17 -2.10
CA ALA A 354 -17.01 17.10 -2.71
C ALA A 354 -17.28 16.96 -4.22
N PHE A 355 -18.55 17.07 -4.65
CA PHE A 355 -18.88 17.13 -6.09
C PHE A 355 -18.26 18.35 -6.76
N ALA A 356 -18.40 19.53 -6.16
CA ALA A 356 -17.80 20.76 -6.68
C ALA A 356 -16.26 20.66 -6.78
N SER A 357 -15.60 20.11 -5.76
CA SER A 357 -14.15 19.89 -5.75
C SER A 357 -13.71 18.89 -6.82
N THR A 358 -14.51 17.85 -7.06
CA THR A 358 -14.25 16.84 -8.10
C THR A 358 -14.40 17.45 -9.50
N ALA A 359 -15.49 18.17 -9.77
CA ALA A 359 -15.68 18.90 -11.02
C ALA A 359 -14.57 19.94 -11.26
N LEU A 360 -14.15 20.65 -10.21
CA LEU A 360 -13.03 21.59 -10.27
C LEU A 360 -11.70 20.90 -10.61
N LYS A 361 -11.45 19.69 -10.10
CA LYS A 361 -10.27 18.87 -10.45
C LYS A 361 -10.29 18.47 -11.94
N SER A 362 -11.47 18.20 -12.49
CA SER A 362 -11.69 17.86 -13.92
C SER A 362 -11.78 19.07 -14.86
N TYR A 363 -11.56 20.30 -14.37
CA TYR A 363 -11.68 21.56 -15.14
C TYR A 363 -13.10 21.84 -15.66
N GLU A 364 -14.13 21.28 -15.02
CA GLU A 364 -15.54 21.52 -15.33
C GLU A 364 -16.08 22.68 -14.49
N PHE A 365 -15.60 23.90 -14.75
CA PHE A 365 -15.85 25.07 -13.88
C PHE A 365 -17.34 25.39 -13.69
N GLU A 366 -18.16 25.30 -14.73
CA GLU A 366 -19.61 25.53 -14.63
C GLU A 366 -20.30 24.50 -13.72
N VAL A 367 -19.94 23.23 -13.87
CA VAL A 367 -20.46 22.13 -13.04
C VAL A 367 -20.01 22.35 -11.59
N ALA A 368 -18.75 22.73 -11.37
CA ALA A 368 -18.23 23.04 -10.06
C ALA A 368 -19.00 24.18 -9.38
N ARG A 369 -19.32 25.27 -10.09
CA ARG A 369 -20.14 26.37 -9.55
C ARG A 369 -21.56 25.90 -9.23
N ALA A 370 -22.20 25.14 -10.12
CA ALA A 370 -23.55 24.63 -9.88
C ALA A 370 -23.64 23.75 -8.61
N TRP A 371 -22.59 23.00 -8.30
CA TRP A 371 -22.49 22.25 -7.04
C TRP A 371 -22.14 23.13 -5.84
N ALA A 372 -21.23 24.10 -5.99
CA ALA A 372 -20.90 25.05 -4.93
C ALA A 372 -22.11 25.87 -4.48
N GLU A 373 -23.00 26.22 -5.40
CA GLU A 373 -24.25 26.93 -5.10
C GLU A 373 -25.20 26.16 -4.17
N ARG A 374 -25.08 24.83 -4.11
CA ARG A 374 -25.89 23.96 -3.22
C ARG A 374 -25.34 23.88 -1.80
N VAL A 375 -24.13 24.38 -1.55
CA VAL A 375 -23.55 24.47 -0.21
C VAL A 375 -24.29 25.55 0.58
N GLN A 376 -24.89 25.15 1.70
CA GLN A 376 -25.70 26.02 2.56
C GLN A 376 -24.86 26.86 3.51
N ASP A 377 -23.69 26.37 3.93
CA ASP A 377 -22.77 27.15 4.77
C ASP A 377 -22.16 28.31 3.95
N PRO A 378 -22.46 29.58 4.29
CA PRO A 378 -22.07 30.72 3.45
C PRO A 378 -20.56 30.84 3.29
N LYS A 379 -19.81 30.58 4.36
CA LYS A 379 -18.34 30.68 4.35
C LYS A 379 -17.72 29.61 3.46
N SER A 380 -18.12 28.34 3.63
CA SER A 380 -17.63 27.24 2.78
C SER A 380 -18.01 27.44 1.31
N LYS A 381 -19.21 27.97 1.03
CA LYS A 381 -19.64 28.31 -0.33
C LYS A 381 -18.75 29.39 -0.94
N GLU A 382 -18.54 30.51 -0.24
CA GLU A 382 -17.68 31.61 -0.69
C GLU A 382 -16.25 31.14 -0.96
N ASP A 383 -15.65 30.40 -0.02
CA ASP A 383 -14.30 29.82 -0.16
C ASP A 383 -14.19 28.93 -1.40
N LEU A 384 -15.23 28.13 -1.68
CA LEU A 384 -15.25 27.23 -2.82
C LEU A 384 -15.41 27.97 -4.15
N LEU A 385 -16.30 28.96 -4.22
CA LEU A 385 -16.47 29.82 -5.41
C LEU A 385 -15.21 30.63 -5.72
N MET A 386 -14.50 31.10 -4.70
CA MET A 386 -13.21 31.77 -4.84
C MET A 386 -12.18 30.80 -5.44
N LYS A 387 -12.03 29.58 -4.89
CA LYS A 387 -11.11 28.55 -5.43
C LYS A 387 -11.43 28.19 -6.88
N ILE A 388 -12.71 28.10 -7.24
CA ILE A 388 -13.13 27.85 -8.62
C ILE A 388 -12.66 28.98 -9.54
N SER A 389 -12.95 30.23 -9.16
CA SER A 389 -12.60 31.42 -9.95
C SER A 389 -11.08 31.56 -10.13
N GLU A 390 -10.30 31.35 -9.07
CA GLU A 390 -8.84 31.39 -9.13
C GLU A 390 -8.26 30.33 -10.08
N LYS A 391 -8.77 29.09 -10.03
CA LYS A 391 -8.27 28.00 -10.88
C LYS A 391 -8.65 28.21 -12.35
N GLU A 392 -9.85 28.72 -12.60
CA GLU A 392 -10.30 29.08 -13.95
C GLU A 392 -9.44 30.20 -14.56
N ALA A 393 -9.19 31.27 -13.79
CA ALA A 393 -8.31 32.36 -14.24
C ALA A 393 -6.90 31.86 -14.57
N LYS A 394 -6.34 30.96 -13.74
CA LYS A 394 -5.04 30.30 -14.01
C LYS A 394 -5.05 29.49 -15.30
N GLU A 395 -6.10 28.69 -15.54
CA GLU A 395 -6.21 27.89 -16.77
C GLU A 395 -6.39 28.78 -18.02
N LEU A 396 -7.16 29.87 -17.93
CA LEU A 396 -7.31 30.84 -19.02
C LEU A 396 -5.98 31.52 -19.35
N ALA A 397 -5.22 31.94 -18.33
CA ALA A 397 -3.89 32.50 -18.52
C ALA A 397 -2.94 31.49 -19.20
N ALA A 398 -2.93 30.24 -18.74
CA ALA A 398 -2.12 29.18 -19.33
C ALA A 398 -2.51 28.85 -20.78
N ARG A 399 -3.80 28.94 -21.14
CA ARG A 399 -4.25 28.81 -22.53
C ARG A 399 -3.80 29.98 -23.40
N ALA A 400 -3.91 31.21 -22.90
CA ALA A 400 -3.46 32.40 -23.61
C ALA A 400 -1.95 32.36 -23.89
N GLU A 401 -1.15 31.92 -22.91
CA GLU A 401 0.30 31.76 -23.06
C GLU A 401 0.66 30.69 -24.10
N ARG A 402 0.01 29.52 -24.04
CA ARG A 402 0.17 28.46 -25.06
C ARG A 402 -0.18 28.97 -26.46
N GLY A 403 -1.25 29.76 -26.59
CA GLY A 403 -1.64 30.38 -27.86
C GLY A 403 -0.56 31.32 -28.40
N LYS A 404 0.01 32.19 -27.55
CA LYS A 404 1.11 33.09 -27.94
C LYS A 404 2.34 32.32 -28.42
N LYS A 405 2.73 31.26 -27.71
CA LYS A 405 3.88 30.41 -28.08
C LYS A 405 3.68 29.76 -29.45
N ILE A 406 2.50 29.21 -29.72
CA ILE A 406 2.17 28.59 -31.02
C ILE A 406 2.23 29.63 -32.15
N MET A 407 1.75 30.87 -31.92
CA MET A 407 1.83 31.92 -32.94
C MET A 407 3.28 32.35 -33.22
N GLN A 408 4.13 32.43 -32.19
CA GLN A 408 5.54 32.75 -32.35
C GLN A 408 6.31 31.63 -33.09
N GLU A 409 6.02 30.37 -32.78
CA GLU A 409 6.60 29.22 -33.50
C GLU A 409 6.22 29.21 -34.98
N LYS A 410 4.97 29.56 -35.31
CA LYS A 410 4.51 29.69 -36.70
C LYS A 410 5.11 30.89 -37.44
N ALA A 411 5.41 31.99 -36.75
CA ALA A 411 6.02 33.17 -37.38
C ALA A 411 7.51 32.98 -37.71
N ASN A 412 8.16 32.02 -37.06
CA ASN A 412 9.57 31.69 -37.27
C ASN A 412 9.79 30.58 -38.31
N GLN A 413 8.71 29.98 -38.84
CA GLN A 413 8.71 29.03 -39.96
C GLN A 413 8.43 29.79 -41.26
#